data_AF-A0A920VDZ1-F1
#
_entry.id   AF-A0A920VDZ1-F1
#
_cell.length_a   1.000
_cell.length_b   1.000
_cell.length_c   1.000
_cell.angle_alpha   90.00
_cell.angle_beta   90.00
_cell.angle_gamma   90.00
#
_symmetry.space_group_name_H-M   'P 1'
#
loop_
_entity.id
_entity.type
_entity.pdbx_description
1 polymer ?
#
loop_
_entity_poly.entity_id
_entity_poly.type
_entity_poly.pdbx_seq_one_letter_code
_entity_poly.pdbx_strand_id
1 'polypeptide(L)' 'MRIDVHSHLNYLPYLEYLAGRSALPKGVLRGGTYFTSCTGGYEHASPITHTDVDQKLRPNGRLGDRHVHP' A
#
# COMPACT_ATOMS: atom_id res chain seq x y z
N MET A 1 -15.06 5.67 -21.34
CA MET A 1 -14.01 6.00 -20.36
C MET A 1 -14.48 5.51 -18.99
N ARG A 2 -13.67 4.73 -18.27
CA ARG A 2 -13.98 4.28 -16.91
C ARG A 2 -12.93 4.88 -15.98
N ILE A 3 -13.38 5.52 -14.90
CA ILE A 3 -12.51 6.21 -13.94
C ILE A 3 -12.62 5.45 -12.62
N ASP A 4 -11.48 5.08 -12.07
CA ASP A 4 -11.40 4.63 -10.68
C ASP A 4 -11.34 5.86 -9.77
N VAL A 5 -12.38 6.06 -8.97
CA VAL A 5 -12.50 7.19 -8.03
C VAL A 5 -12.02 6.84 -6.62
N HIS A 6 -11.73 5.57 -6.33
CA HIS A 6 -11.29 5.11 -5.02
C HIS A 6 -10.04 4.26 -5.17
N SER A 7 -8.90 4.93 -5.10
CA SER A 7 -7.60 4.27 -5.21
C SER A 7 -6.61 4.87 -4.23
N HIS A 8 -5.76 4.02 -3.63
CA HIS A 8 -4.77 4.44 -2.64
C HIS A 8 -3.35 4.32 -3.19
N LEU A 9 -2.48 5.24 -2.79
CA LEU A 9 -1.04 5.18 -3.05
C LEU A 9 -0.31 5.45 -1.75
N ASN A 10 0.47 4.48 -1.30
CA ASN A 10 1.34 4.57 -0.16
C ASN A 10 2.65 5.27 -0.58
N TYR A 11 2.85 6.48 -0.08
CA TYR A 11 4.05 7.25 -0.38
C TYR A 11 5.28 6.59 0.24
N LEU A 12 6.24 6.16 -0.58
CA LEU A 12 7.40 5.39 -0.12
C LEU A 12 8.23 6.09 0.97
N PRO A 13 8.58 7.39 0.85
CA PRO A 13 9.31 8.09 1.92
C PRO A 13 8.52 8.16 3.23
N TYR A 14 7.19 8.16 3.18
CA TYR A 14 6.38 8.07 4.39
C TYR A 14 6.49 6.68 5.03
N LEU A 15 6.45 5.61 4.24
CA LEU A 15 6.64 4.25 4.75
C LEU A 15 8.04 4.05 5.39
N GLU A 16 9.07 4.64 4.79
CA GLU A 16 10.43 4.67 5.34
C GLU A 16 10.50 5.45 6.66
N TYR A 17 9.84 6.62 6.73
CA TYR A 17 9.74 7.38 7.97
C TYR A 17 9.04 6.60 9.10
N LEU A 18 8.04 5.79 8.75
CA LEU A 18 7.37 4.94 9.74
C LEU A 18 8.27 3.81 10.24
N ALA A 19 9.29 3.40 9.47
CA ALA A 19 10.20 2.34 9.85
C ALA A 19 11.00 2.71 11.11
N GLY A 20 11.01 1.81 12.09
CA GLY A 20 11.75 2.02 13.34
C GLY A 20 11.05 2.88 14.40
N ARG A 21 9.83 3.39 14.13
CA ARG A 21 9.03 4.06 15.16
C ARG A 21 8.61 3.09 16.26
N SER A 22 8.69 3.55 17.51
CA SER A 22 8.17 2.83 18.69
C SER A 22 6.65 2.98 18.85
N ALA A 23 6.10 4.13 18.45
CA ALA A 23 4.67 4.42 18.47
C ALA A 23 3.99 4.11 17.13
N LEU A 24 2.68 3.83 17.18
CA LEU A 24 1.86 3.59 15.99
C LEU A 24 1.51 4.89 15.23
N PRO A 25 1.23 4.82 13.91
CA PRO A 25 1.54 3.68 13.04
C PRO A 25 3.05 3.49 12.90
N LYS A 26 3.48 2.23 12.73
CA LYS A 26 4.89 1.87 12.54
C LYS A 26 5.08 1.09 11.24
N GLY A 27 6.24 1.26 10.63
CA GLY A 27 6.63 0.59 9.40
C GLY A 27 7.59 -0.56 9.69
N VAL A 28 7.52 -1.64 8.91
CA VAL A 28 8.52 -2.71 8.89
C VAL A 28 8.77 -3.13 7.44
N LEU A 29 10.02 -3.13 7.00
CA LEU A 29 10.42 -3.70 5.71
C LEU A 29 10.76 -5.19 5.89
N ARG A 30 9.99 -6.08 5.27
CA ARG A 30 10.21 -7.54 5.31
C ARG A 30 10.21 -8.09 3.90
N GLY A 31 11.33 -8.72 3.50
CA GLY A 31 11.44 -9.36 2.18
C GLY A 31 11.13 -8.41 1.00
N GLY A 32 11.52 -7.14 1.11
CA GLY A 32 11.25 -6.13 0.07
C GLY A 32 9.82 -5.56 0.05
N THR A 33 8.97 -5.96 1.01
CA THR A 33 7.61 -5.41 1.16
C THR A 33 7.53 -4.58 2.43
N TYR A 34 6.97 -3.37 2.32
CA TYR A 34 6.67 -2.53 3.47
C TYR A 34 5.35 -2.99 4.13
N PHE A 35 5.36 -3.08 5.45
CA PHE A 35 4.19 -3.35 6.27
C PHE A 35 3.94 -2.16 7.18
N THR A 36 2.69 -1.71 7.27
CA THR A 36 2.26 -0.70 8.23
C THR A 36 1.45 -1.37 9.33
N SER A 37 1.96 -1.41 10.56
CA SER A 37 1.19 -1.86 11.70
C SER A 37 0.36 -0.71 12.25
N CYS A 38 -0.93 -0.97 12.45
CA CYS A 38 -1.92 -0.03 12.96
C CYS A 38 -2.45 -0.47 14.33
N THR A 39 -3.33 0.34 14.93
CA THR A 39 -4.04 -0.01 16.16
C THR A 39 -4.80 -1.33 16.01
N GLY A 40 -4.91 -2.10 17.11
CA GLY A 40 -5.59 -3.41 17.11
C GLY A 40 -4.75 -4.57 16.56
N GLY A 41 -3.45 -4.37 16.30
CA GLY A 41 -2.55 -5.43 15.82
C GLY A 41 -2.68 -5.74 14.33
N TYR A 42 -3.47 -4.95 13.60
CA TYR A 42 -3.59 -5.08 12.14
C TYR A 42 -2.28 -4.67 11.45
N GLU A 43 -1.84 -5.48 10.48
CA GLU A 43 -0.72 -5.17 9.60
C GLU A 43 -1.18 -5.09 8.15
N HIS A 44 -1.01 -3.91 7.55
CA HIS A 44 -1.27 -3.70 6.14
C HIS A 44 0.01 -3.96 5.34
N ALA A 45 -0.02 -4.92 4.41
CA ALA A 45 1.04 -5.08 3.42
C ALA A 45 0.85 -4.01 2.33
N SER A 46 1.92 -3.28 2.01
CA SER A 46 1.96 -2.29 0.93
C SER A 46 2.60 -2.93 -0.31
N PRO A 47 1.81 -3.58 -1.19
CA PRO A 47 2.34 -4.19 -2.41
C PRO A 47 2.93 -3.12 -3.34
N ILE A 48 3.80 -3.54 -4.26
CA ILE A 48 4.51 -2.61 -5.15
C ILE A 48 3.56 -1.75 -6.00
N THR A 49 2.39 -2.29 -6.38
CA THR A 49 1.33 -1.56 -7.11
C THR A 49 0.67 -0.46 -6.28
N HIS A 50 0.83 -0.47 -4.95
CA HIS A 50 0.38 0.57 -4.05
C HIS A 50 1.50 1.51 -3.62
N THR A 51 2.77 1.26 -3.97
CA THR A 51 3.91 2.11 -3.54
C THR A 51 4.65 2.77 -4.70
N ASP A 52 4.49 2.25 -5.92
CA ASP A 52 5.18 2.70 -7.13
C ASP A 52 4.15 3.16 -8.17
N VAL A 53 4.25 4.44 -8.56
CA VAL A 53 3.32 5.08 -9.51
C VAL A 53 3.43 4.46 -10.89
N ASP A 54 4.64 4.16 -11.36
CA ASP A 54 4.85 3.56 -12.67
C ASP A 54 4.26 2.15 -12.69
N GLN A 55 4.43 1.37 -11.63
CA GLN A 55 3.80 0.06 -11.50
C GLN A 55 2.28 0.14 -11.44
N LYS A 56 1.73 1.16 -10.77
CA LYS A 56 0.28 1.39 -10.67
C LYS A 56 -0.33 1.80 -12.01
N LEU A 57 0.39 2.59 -12.80
CA LEU A 57 -0.05 3.10 -14.10
C LEU A 57 0.25 2.14 -15.25
N ARG A 58 1.08 1.10 -15.04
CA ARG A 58 1.31 0.07 -16.05
C ARG A 58 -0.04 -0.48 -16.50
N PRO A 59 -0.28 -0.60 -17.82
CA PRO A 59 -1.48 -1.21 -18.37
C PRO A 59 -1.43 -2.72 -18.15
N ASN A 60 -1.52 -3.13 -16.89
CA ASN A 60 -1.75 -4.50 -16.53
C ASN A 60 -3.21 -4.76 -16.90
N GLY A 61 -3.49 -5.76 -17.75
CA GLY A 61 -4.85 -6.13 -18.20
C GLY A 61 -5.86 -6.49 -17.10
N ARG A 62 -5.58 -6.17 -15.82
CA ARG A 62 -6.51 -6.07 -14.71
C ARG A 62 -7.18 -4.70 -14.70
N LEU A 63 -8.07 -4.50 -15.67
CA LEU A 63 -9.19 -3.57 -15.47
C LEU A 63 -10.09 -4.17 -14.38
N GLY A 64 -9.94 -3.66 -13.16
CA GLY A 64 -10.83 -3.91 -12.04
C GLY A 64 -10.11 -4.60 -10.89
N ASP A 65 -9.61 -3.80 -9.94
CA ASP A 65 -9.78 -4.16 -8.54
C ASP A 65 -11.29 -4.32 -8.30
N ARG A 66 -11.79 -5.54 -8.49
CA ARG A 66 -13.07 -5.94 -7.91
C ARG A 66 -12.81 -5.97 -6.41
N HIS A 67 -13.01 -4.83 -5.75
CA HIS A 67 -13.26 -4.77 -4.33
C HIS A 67 -14.54 -5.58 -4.10
N VAL A 68 -14.37 -6.89 -3.89
CA VAL A 68 -15.42 -7.75 -3.36
C VAL A 68 -15.43 -7.44 -1.86
N HIS A 69 -16.34 -6.55 -1.46
CA HIS A 69 -16.73 -6.49 -0.06
C HIS A 69 -17.34 -7.86 0.31
N PRO A 70 -16.95 -8.48 1.44
CA PRO A 70 -17.70 -9.60 2.00
C PRO A 70 -19.12 -9.16 2.41
#